data_AF-R7AV58-F1
#
_entry.id   AF-R7AV58-F1
#
_cell.length_a   1.000
_cell.length_b   1.000
_cell.length_c   1.000
_cell.angle_alpha   90.00
_cell.angle_beta   90.00
_cell.angle_gamma   90.00
#
_symmetry.space_group_name_H-M   'P 1'
#
loop_
_entity.id
_entity.type
_entity.pdbx_description
1 polymer ?
#
loop_
_entity_poly.entity_id
_entity_poly.type
_entity_poly.pdbx_seq_one_letter_code
_entity_poly.pdbx_strand_id
1 'polypeptide(L)'
;MELLAKCLSWFQIHNLFELLSMIGLIYFLVNRFLLHRVPVPGSAFKKVSPELLEKCVRQLEKGEKKQFEPYQMPRELYEALSKDLWEEKKLKELLCSICDHLGINGSFIKLVLQETEAADKAGEISTDLAFTTIRLIKKPYYDLNTVTAILAHEACHLHLYYQGIKLRDTWENEVLTDTAVVYCGFGEYLYQGYAVRSGEFAFSYHKVGYIRKEDVAVIRRLMEE
;
A
#
# COMPACT_ATOMS: atom_id res chain seq x y z
N MET A 1 -3.87 -26.51 51.87
CA MET A 1 -3.69 -27.83 51.22
C MET A 1 -4.91 -28.21 50.37
N GLU A 2 -6.15 -28.12 50.87
CA GLU A 2 -7.36 -28.47 50.09
C GLU A 2 -7.65 -27.57 48.88
N LEU A 3 -7.40 -26.26 48.95
CA LEU A 3 -7.57 -25.33 47.82
C LEU A 3 -6.58 -25.60 46.68
N LEU A 4 -5.33 -25.93 47.02
CA LEU A 4 -4.29 -26.32 46.06
C LEU A 4 -4.59 -27.67 45.41
N ALA A 5 -5.09 -28.64 46.18
CA ALA A 5 -5.52 -29.93 45.66
C ALA A 5 -6.73 -29.82 44.73
N LYS A 6 -7.71 -28.97 45.06
CA LYS A 6 -8.86 -28.66 44.19
C LYS A 6 -8.43 -27.94 42.90
N CYS A 7 -7.48 -27.01 42.96
CA CYS A 7 -6.90 -26.37 41.77
C CYS A 7 -6.18 -27.39 40.88
N LEU A 8 -5.37 -28.27 41.46
CA LEU A 8 -4.63 -29.31 40.72
C LEU A 8 -5.55 -30.36 40.07
N SER A 9 -6.66 -30.74 40.72
CA SER A 9 -7.66 -31.65 40.13
C SER A 9 -8.47 -31.02 38.98
N TRP A 10 -8.49 -29.70 38.90
CA TRP A 10 -9.17 -28.95 37.83
C TRP A 10 -8.26 -28.71 36.62
N PHE A 11 -6.95 -28.93 36.74
CA PHE A 11 -5.99 -28.90 35.63
C PHE A 11 -5.89 -30.26 34.91
N GLN A 12 -7.03 -30.83 34.52
CA GLN A 12 -7.04 -31.92 33.55
C GLN A 12 -6.80 -31.34 32.15
N ILE A 13 -6.10 -32.06 31.28
CA ILE A 13 -5.78 -31.63 29.90
C ILE A 13 -7.04 -31.13 29.16
N HIS A 14 -8.20 -31.74 29.43
CA HIS A 14 -9.48 -31.32 28.88
C HIS A 14 -9.88 -29.88 29.28
N ASN A 15 -9.73 -29.53 30.55
CA ASN A 15 -10.06 -28.19 31.07
C ASN A 15 -9.05 -27.13 30.58
N LEU A 16 -7.82 -27.53 30.24
CA LEU A 16 -6.84 -26.64 29.62
C LEU A 16 -7.27 -26.25 28.19
N PHE A 17 -7.79 -27.20 27.40
CA PHE A 17 -8.29 -26.91 26.05
C PHE A 17 -9.56 -26.06 26.08
N GLU A 18 -10.47 -26.29 27.02
CA GLU A 18 -11.64 -25.42 27.23
C GLU A 18 -11.24 -24.02 27.66
N LEU A 19 -10.26 -23.88 28.56
CA LEU A 19 -9.77 -22.58 28.98
C LEU A 19 -9.12 -21.82 27.81
N LEU A 20 -8.28 -22.52 27.02
CA LEU A 20 -7.62 -21.93 25.85
C LEU A 20 -8.62 -21.55 24.76
N SER A 21 -9.65 -22.36 24.52
CA SER A 21 -10.70 -22.05 23.54
C SER A 21 -11.56 -20.88 24.00
N MET A 22 -11.89 -20.80 25.29
CA MET A 22 -12.60 -19.66 25.88
C MET A 22 -11.78 -18.37 25.82
N ILE A 23 -10.48 -18.42 26.14
CA ILE A 23 -9.58 -17.27 25.98
C ILE A 23 -9.50 -16.85 24.51
N GLY A 24 -9.37 -17.80 23.59
CA GLY A 24 -9.35 -17.54 22.15
C GLY A 24 -10.66 -16.94 21.64
N LEU A 25 -11.81 -17.42 22.13
CA LEU A 25 -13.13 -16.92 21.80
C LEU A 25 -13.34 -15.50 22.36
N ILE A 26 -12.96 -15.25 23.61
CA ILE A 26 -13.04 -13.91 24.22
C ILE A 26 -12.13 -12.95 23.46
N TYR A 27 -10.89 -13.33 23.17
CA TYR A 27 -9.98 -12.54 22.36
C TYR A 27 -10.57 -12.24 20.97
N PHE A 28 -11.18 -13.24 20.32
CA PHE A 28 -11.86 -13.08 19.04
C PHE A 28 -13.04 -12.10 19.16
N LEU A 29 -13.92 -12.26 20.15
CA LEU A 29 -15.10 -11.42 20.33
C LEU A 29 -14.72 -9.98 20.68
N VAL A 30 -13.72 -9.77 21.55
CA VAL A 30 -13.18 -8.45 21.88
C VAL A 30 -12.58 -7.80 20.63
N ASN A 31 -11.75 -8.51 19.87
CA ASN A 31 -11.19 -7.96 18.65
C ASN A 31 -12.25 -7.68 17.58
N ARG A 32 -13.20 -8.59 17.39
CA ARG A 32 -14.25 -8.53 16.37
C ARG A 32 -15.27 -7.43 16.64
N PHE A 33 -15.72 -7.28 17.89
CA PHE A 33 -16.89 -6.47 18.23
C PHE A 33 -16.57 -5.24 19.09
N LEU A 34 -15.52 -5.26 19.92
CA LEU A 34 -15.11 -4.09 20.71
C LEU A 34 -14.05 -3.27 19.99
N LEU A 35 -13.03 -3.93 19.42
CA LEU A 35 -11.92 -3.25 18.75
C LEU A 35 -12.09 -3.13 17.23
N HIS A 36 -13.11 -3.78 16.64
CA HIS A 36 -13.31 -3.86 15.17
C HIS A 36 -12.07 -4.34 14.37
N ARG A 37 -11.09 -4.97 15.03
CA ARG A 37 -9.88 -5.51 14.41
C ARG A 37 -10.17 -6.91 13.91
N VAL A 38 -10.29 -7.05 12.58
CA VAL A 38 -10.32 -8.36 11.93
C VAL A 38 -8.96 -9.04 12.22
N PRO A 39 -8.91 -10.30 12.72
CA PRO A 39 -7.65 -10.96 13.01
C PRO A 39 -6.89 -11.18 11.70
N VAL A 40 -5.84 -10.39 11.46
CA VAL A 40 -4.98 -10.56 10.29
C VAL A 40 -3.96 -11.66 10.59
N PRO A 41 -3.97 -12.78 9.87
CA PRO A 41 -2.96 -13.82 10.07
C PRO A 41 -1.58 -13.26 9.71
N GLY A 42 -0.57 -13.54 10.55
CA GLY A 42 0.82 -13.09 10.36
C GLY A 42 1.44 -13.50 9.01
N SER A 43 0.89 -14.55 8.37
CA SER A 43 1.26 -15.03 7.03
C SER A 43 0.80 -14.14 5.88
N ALA A 44 -0.16 -13.23 6.10
CA ALA A 44 -0.55 -12.23 5.11
C ALA A 44 0.58 -11.22 4.88
N PHE A 45 1.48 -11.04 5.86
CA PHE A 45 2.59 -10.12 5.80
C PHE A 45 3.88 -10.83 5.36
N LYS A 46 4.09 -11.05 4.05
CA LYS A 46 5.46 -11.29 3.56
C LYS A 46 6.29 -10.05 3.89
N LYS A 47 7.08 -10.11 4.96
CA LYS A 47 8.03 -9.05 5.32
C LYS A 47 9.00 -8.90 4.15
N VAL A 48 9.05 -7.72 3.56
CA VAL A 48 10.05 -7.40 2.54
C VAL A 48 11.43 -7.49 3.19
N SER A 49 12.34 -8.24 2.59
CA SER A 49 13.68 -8.40 3.14
C SER A 49 14.54 -7.19 2.74
N PRO A 50 15.48 -6.74 3.59
CA PRO A 50 16.39 -5.65 3.24
C PRO A 50 17.17 -5.91 1.94
N GLU A 51 17.53 -7.17 1.68
CA GLU A 51 18.26 -7.59 0.48
C GLU A 51 17.41 -7.40 -0.79
N LEU A 52 16.09 -7.59 -0.70
CA LEU A 52 15.18 -7.31 -1.80
C LEU A 52 15.08 -5.80 -2.05
N LEU A 53 14.99 -4.98 -1.01
CA LEU A 53 14.98 -3.51 -1.15
C LEU A 53 16.27 -3.01 -1.82
N GLU A 54 17.42 -3.51 -1.37
CA GLU A 54 18.73 -3.19 -1.96
C GLU A 54 18.81 -3.63 -3.43
N LYS A 55 18.30 -4.83 -3.75
CA LYS A 55 18.20 -5.32 -5.13
C LYS A 55 17.33 -4.39 -5.99
N CYS A 56 16.19 -3.93 -5.48
CA CYS A 56 15.30 -3.00 -6.18
C CYS A 56 15.97 -1.65 -6.41
N VAL A 57 16.60 -1.06 -5.39
CA VAL A 57 17.33 0.23 -5.53
C VAL A 57 18.44 0.11 -6.57
N ARG A 58 19.29 -0.92 -6.48
CA ARG A 58 20.35 -1.16 -7.48
C ARG A 58 19.83 -1.38 -8.89
N GLN A 59 18.63 -1.96 -9.03
CA GLN A 59 18.01 -2.14 -10.32
C GLN A 59 17.50 -0.81 -10.88
N LEU A 60 16.95 0.06 -10.04
CA LEU A 60 16.54 1.41 -10.41
C LEU A 60 17.76 2.26 -10.78
N GLU A 61 18.83 2.29 -9.98
CA GLU A 61 20.06 3.04 -10.29
C GLU A 61 20.68 2.67 -11.66
N LYS A 62 20.57 1.40 -12.05
CA LYS A 62 21.08 0.92 -13.34
C LYS A 62 20.18 1.26 -14.51
N GLY A 63 18.86 1.20 -14.30
CA GLY A 63 17.87 1.33 -15.35
C GLY A 63 17.37 2.76 -15.55
N GLU A 64 17.29 3.51 -14.46
CA GLU A 64 16.81 4.88 -14.42
C GLU A 64 17.95 5.86 -14.65
N LYS A 65 17.77 6.74 -15.62
CA LYS A 65 18.77 7.75 -16.02
C LYS A 65 18.43 9.13 -15.50
N LYS A 66 17.16 9.36 -15.13
CA LYS A 66 16.66 10.61 -14.61
C LYS A 66 16.84 10.66 -13.10
N GLN A 67 17.36 11.78 -12.62
CA GLN A 67 17.29 12.12 -11.20
C GLN A 67 15.94 12.77 -10.92
N PHE A 68 15.30 12.36 -9.82
CA PHE A 68 14.00 12.85 -9.43
C PHE A 68 14.11 13.68 -8.16
N GLU A 69 13.57 14.88 -8.24
CA GLU A 69 13.27 15.68 -7.05
C GLU A 69 12.00 15.16 -6.37
N PRO A 70 11.78 15.48 -5.08
CA PRO A 70 10.52 15.20 -4.42
C PRO A 70 9.33 15.78 -5.21
N TYR A 71 8.34 14.94 -5.50
CA TYR A 71 7.13 15.39 -6.18
C TYR A 71 6.39 16.39 -5.29
N GLN A 72 5.97 17.50 -5.89
CA GLN A 72 5.11 18.48 -5.25
C GLN A 72 3.81 18.60 -6.03
N MET A 73 2.71 18.23 -5.39
CA MET A 73 1.39 18.42 -5.96
C MET A 73 1.14 19.93 -6.22
N PRO A 74 0.70 20.31 -7.43
CA PRO A 74 0.31 21.69 -7.72
C PRO A 74 -0.73 22.20 -6.72
N ARG A 75 -0.52 23.41 -6.21
CA ARG A 75 -1.36 24.02 -5.16
C ARG A 75 -2.84 24.05 -5.54
N GLU A 76 -3.15 24.36 -6.79
CA GLU A 76 -4.53 24.41 -7.29
C GLU A 76 -5.22 23.04 -7.23
N LEU A 77 -4.47 21.96 -7.51
CA LEU A 77 -4.98 20.59 -7.39
C LEU A 77 -5.18 20.20 -5.94
N TYR A 78 -4.23 20.55 -5.07
CA TYR A 78 -4.36 20.31 -3.64
C TYR A 78 -5.62 21.00 -3.08
N GLU A 79 -5.82 22.27 -3.39
CA GLU A 79 -6.98 23.04 -2.90
C GLU A 79 -8.32 22.51 -3.44
N ALA A 80 -8.36 22.07 -4.70
CA ALA A 80 -9.56 21.49 -5.29
C ALA A 80 -9.89 20.10 -4.70
N LEU A 81 -8.90 19.19 -4.68
CA LEU A 81 -9.09 17.83 -4.19
C LEU A 81 -9.21 17.73 -2.67
N SER A 82 -8.75 18.75 -1.93
CA SER A 82 -9.04 18.86 -0.49
C SER A 82 -10.50 19.23 -0.21
N LYS A 83 -11.20 19.86 -1.18
CA LYS A 83 -12.64 20.18 -1.06
C LYS A 83 -13.50 19.01 -1.54
N ASP A 84 -13.15 18.42 -2.68
CA ASP A 84 -13.79 17.24 -3.23
C ASP A 84 -12.74 16.27 -3.77
N LEU A 85 -12.41 15.26 -2.95
CA LEU A 85 -11.40 14.26 -3.29
C LEU A 85 -11.77 13.47 -4.56
N TRP A 86 -13.07 13.33 -4.84
CA TRP A 86 -13.56 12.46 -5.90
C TRP A 86 -13.98 13.23 -7.15
N GLU A 87 -13.58 14.50 -7.28
CA GLU A 87 -13.78 15.29 -8.50
C GLU A 87 -12.96 14.67 -9.65
N GLU A 88 -13.64 13.95 -10.55
CA GLU A 88 -13.02 13.16 -11.62
C GLU A 88 -12.04 13.96 -12.47
N LYS A 89 -12.41 15.18 -12.85
CA LYS A 89 -11.57 16.05 -13.67
C LYS A 89 -10.26 16.40 -12.95
N LYS A 90 -10.32 16.73 -11.66
CA LYS A 90 -9.14 17.07 -10.86
C LYS A 90 -8.29 15.86 -10.53
N LEU A 91 -8.89 14.71 -10.30
CA LEU A 91 -8.15 13.46 -10.16
C LEU A 91 -7.42 13.09 -11.46
N LYS A 92 -8.05 13.36 -12.61
CA LYS A 92 -7.39 13.18 -13.91
C LYS A 92 -6.24 14.17 -14.12
N GLU A 93 -6.41 15.44 -13.74
CA GLU A 93 -5.35 16.45 -13.76
C GLU A 93 -4.19 16.07 -12.81
N LEU A 94 -4.48 15.51 -11.62
CA LEU A 94 -3.49 14.96 -10.70
C LEU A 94 -2.70 13.81 -11.34
N LEU A 95 -3.39 12.84 -11.95
CA LEU A 95 -2.74 11.76 -12.67
C LEU A 95 -1.81 12.30 -13.77
N CYS A 96 -2.26 13.29 -14.55
CA CYS A 96 -1.41 13.91 -15.56
C CYS A 96 -0.17 14.58 -14.94
N SER A 97 -0.33 15.31 -13.83
CA SER A 97 0.79 15.93 -13.12
C SER A 97 1.81 14.90 -12.61
N ILE A 98 1.35 13.77 -12.08
CA ILE A 98 2.20 12.64 -11.67
C ILE A 98 2.94 12.05 -12.88
N CYS A 99 2.24 11.83 -14.00
CA CYS A 99 2.85 11.32 -15.22
C CYS A 99 3.89 12.30 -15.80
N ASP A 100 3.60 13.60 -15.79
CA ASP A 100 4.53 14.63 -16.26
C ASP A 100 5.82 14.63 -15.42
N HIS A 101 5.70 14.46 -14.10
CA HIS A 101 6.84 14.28 -13.20
C HIS A 101 7.68 13.06 -13.59
N LEU A 102 7.04 11.95 -13.98
CA LEU A 102 7.69 10.74 -14.49
C LEU A 102 8.20 10.85 -15.94
N GLY A 103 7.84 11.90 -16.68
CA GLY A 103 8.17 12.05 -18.11
C GLY A 103 7.28 11.21 -19.04
N ILE A 104 6.08 10.83 -18.59
CA ILE A 104 5.08 10.09 -19.35
C ILE A 104 3.97 11.04 -19.79
N ASN A 105 3.50 10.91 -21.03
CA ASN A 105 2.33 11.67 -21.47
C ASN A 105 1.04 11.10 -20.87
N GLY A 106 0.57 11.70 -19.76
CA GLY A 106 -0.62 11.26 -19.05
C GLY A 106 -1.94 11.45 -19.81
N SER A 107 -1.99 12.24 -20.89
CA SER A 107 -3.24 12.57 -21.60
C SER A 107 -3.92 11.34 -22.24
N PHE A 108 -3.15 10.33 -22.61
CA PHE A 108 -3.64 9.08 -23.22
C PHE A 108 -4.08 8.03 -22.19
N ILE A 109 -3.82 8.26 -20.90
CA ILE A 109 -4.19 7.33 -19.84
C ILE A 109 -5.62 7.62 -19.38
N LYS A 110 -6.52 6.66 -19.52
CA LYS A 110 -7.89 6.79 -19.01
C LYS A 110 -7.91 6.55 -17.50
N LEU A 111 -8.46 7.49 -16.73
CA LEU A 111 -8.76 7.28 -15.31
C LEU A 111 -10.23 6.86 -15.18
N VAL A 112 -10.51 5.76 -14.48
CA VAL A 112 -11.86 5.26 -14.22
C VAL A 112 -12.06 5.15 -12.72
N LEU A 113 -13.02 5.88 -12.18
CA LEU A 113 -13.41 5.72 -10.78
C LEU A 113 -14.41 4.58 -10.64
N GLN A 114 -14.20 3.71 -9.65
CA GLN A 114 -15.10 2.60 -9.35
C GLN A 114 -15.57 2.67 -7.91
N GLU A 115 -16.87 2.46 -7.71
CA GLU A 115 -17.47 2.29 -6.39
C GLU A 115 -17.64 0.79 -6.16
N THR A 116 -16.92 0.22 -5.20
CA THR A 116 -17.09 -1.18 -4.85
C THR A 116 -16.73 -1.41 -3.38
N GLU A 117 -17.71 -1.92 -2.63
CA GLU A 117 -17.56 -2.31 -1.23
C GLU A 117 -16.75 -3.60 -1.07
N ALA A 118 -16.76 -4.49 -2.06
CA ALA A 118 -16.21 -5.87 -1.98
C ALA A 118 -14.86 -6.10 -2.71
N ALA A 119 -14.26 -5.05 -3.27
CA ALA A 119 -13.00 -5.17 -4.01
C ALA A 119 -11.89 -5.04 -3.01
N ASP A 120 -11.12 -6.11 -2.90
CA ASP A 120 -9.94 -6.11 -2.07
C ASP A 120 -8.88 -5.14 -2.66
N LYS A 121 -8.87 -4.73 -3.95
CA LYS A 121 -7.79 -3.87 -4.56
C LYS A 121 -8.01 -2.36 -4.36
N ALA A 122 -6.94 -1.54 -4.33
CA ALA A 122 -7.03 -0.07 -4.28
C ALA A 122 -6.98 0.60 -5.66
N GLY A 123 -6.26 0.00 -6.60
CA GLY A 123 -6.16 0.40 -8.00
C GLY A 123 -5.91 -0.81 -8.91
N GLU A 124 -6.09 -0.61 -10.21
CA GLU A 124 -5.74 -1.62 -11.24
C GLU A 124 -5.41 -0.94 -12.56
N ILE A 125 -4.29 -1.34 -13.18
CA ILE A 125 -3.98 -0.99 -14.57
C ILE A 125 -4.47 -2.11 -15.48
N SER A 126 -5.25 -1.74 -16.50
CA SER A 126 -5.47 -2.58 -17.66
C SER A 126 -4.85 -1.90 -18.86
N THR A 127 -3.89 -2.57 -19.49
CA THR A 127 -3.32 -2.14 -20.76
C THR A 127 -3.99 -2.96 -21.86
N ASP A 128 -5.00 -2.37 -22.50
CA ASP A 128 -5.51 -2.90 -23.76
C ASP A 128 -4.67 -2.28 -24.89
N LEU A 129 -4.39 -3.04 -25.95
CA LEU A 129 -3.48 -2.72 -27.08
C LEU A 129 -3.62 -1.32 -27.73
N ALA A 130 -4.62 -0.49 -27.35
CA ALA A 130 -4.81 0.89 -27.81
C ALA A 130 -4.89 1.95 -26.69
N PHE A 131 -5.13 1.59 -25.42
CA PHE A 131 -5.30 2.56 -24.32
C PHE A 131 -4.84 1.98 -22.97
N THR A 132 -4.11 2.78 -22.20
CA THR A 132 -3.78 2.46 -20.80
C THR A 132 -4.89 2.99 -19.91
N THR A 133 -5.49 2.11 -19.08
CA THR A 133 -6.54 2.50 -18.14
C THR A 133 -6.08 2.27 -16.71
N ILE A 134 -6.11 3.33 -15.89
CA ILE A 134 -5.95 3.25 -14.44
C ILE A 134 -7.34 3.28 -13.81
N ARG A 135 -7.66 2.26 -13.03
CA ARG A 135 -8.88 2.20 -12.21
C ARG A 135 -8.54 2.61 -10.80
N LEU A 136 -9.27 3.58 -10.24
CA LEU A 136 -9.16 4.00 -8.85
C LEU A 136 -10.44 3.61 -8.12
N ILE A 137 -10.31 2.79 -7.07
CA ILE A 137 -11.46 2.34 -6.30
C ILE A 137 -11.73 3.36 -5.20
N LYS A 138 -12.91 3.97 -5.24
CA LYS A 138 -13.37 4.89 -4.21
C LYS A 138 -13.59 4.13 -2.91
N LYS A 139 -12.99 4.62 -1.83
CA LYS A 139 -13.23 4.12 -0.48
C LYS A 139 -13.41 5.31 0.46
N PRO A 140 -14.35 5.25 1.41
CA PRO A 140 -14.72 6.40 2.24
C PRO A 140 -13.58 6.88 3.17
N TYR A 141 -12.61 6.02 3.45
CA TYR A 141 -11.47 6.30 4.33
C TYR A 141 -10.20 6.72 3.56
N TYR A 142 -10.28 6.97 2.25
CA TYR A 142 -9.13 7.47 1.50
C TYR A 142 -9.00 8.98 1.72
N ASP A 143 -7.78 9.42 2.01
CA ASP A 143 -7.39 10.81 1.99
C ASP A 143 -6.61 11.14 0.71
N LEU A 144 -6.33 12.43 0.51
CA LEU A 144 -5.62 12.91 -0.68
C LEU A 144 -4.22 12.30 -0.80
N ASN A 145 -3.51 12.09 0.31
CA ASN A 145 -2.19 11.47 0.30
C ASN A 145 -2.27 10.01 -0.16
N THR A 146 -3.26 9.25 0.31
CA THR A 146 -3.48 7.87 -0.14
C THR A 146 -3.80 7.84 -1.63
N VAL A 147 -4.73 8.68 -2.10
CA VAL A 147 -5.09 8.69 -3.52
C VAL A 147 -3.88 9.04 -4.39
N THR A 148 -3.08 10.01 -3.96
CA THR A 148 -1.84 10.39 -4.65
C THR A 148 -0.85 9.23 -4.67
N ALA A 149 -0.66 8.51 -3.56
CA ALA A 149 0.21 7.34 -3.49
C ALA A 149 -0.24 6.21 -4.42
N ILE A 150 -1.55 5.92 -4.48
CA ILE A 150 -2.10 4.91 -5.40
C ILE A 150 -1.83 5.31 -6.86
N LEU A 151 -2.16 6.55 -7.23
CA LEU A 151 -1.95 7.02 -8.60
C LEU A 151 -0.46 7.02 -8.98
N ALA A 152 0.42 7.37 -8.04
CA ALA A 152 1.87 7.29 -8.23
C ALA A 152 2.35 5.85 -8.41
N HIS A 153 1.83 4.90 -7.64
CA HIS A 153 2.11 3.47 -7.81
C HIS A 153 1.75 2.99 -9.20
N GLU A 154 0.52 3.25 -9.64
CA GLU A 154 0.07 2.83 -10.96
C GLU A 154 0.84 3.55 -12.09
N ALA A 155 1.17 4.84 -11.92
CA ALA A 155 1.99 5.55 -12.90
C ALA A 155 3.44 5.00 -12.95
N CYS A 156 3.99 4.55 -11.82
CA CYS A 156 5.31 3.93 -11.75
C CYS A 156 5.35 2.57 -12.45
N HIS A 157 4.28 1.77 -12.39
CA HIS A 157 4.18 0.55 -13.21
C HIS A 157 4.39 0.84 -14.70
N LEU A 158 3.76 1.90 -15.22
CA LEU A 158 3.93 2.33 -16.62
C LEU A 158 5.34 2.85 -16.89
N HIS A 159 5.88 3.63 -15.96
CA HIS A 159 7.24 4.16 -16.05
C HIS A 159 8.27 3.04 -16.17
N LEU A 160 8.24 2.09 -15.23
CA LEU A 160 9.13 0.93 -15.22
C LEU A 160 9.00 0.11 -16.51
N TYR A 161 7.77 -0.07 -17.00
CA TYR A 161 7.52 -0.73 -18.27
C TYR A 161 8.20 -0.01 -19.45
N TYR A 162 8.07 1.32 -19.56
CA TYR A 162 8.71 2.11 -20.62
C TYR A 162 10.23 2.14 -20.52
N GLN A 163 10.79 2.09 -19.31
CA GLN A 163 12.23 1.97 -19.09
C GLN A 163 12.76 0.53 -19.26
N GLY A 164 11.89 -0.46 -19.43
CA GLY A 164 12.27 -1.87 -19.53
C GLY A 164 12.78 -2.47 -18.21
N ILE A 165 12.50 -1.81 -17.08
CA ILE A 165 12.92 -2.22 -15.75
C ILE A 165 11.85 -3.15 -15.18
N LYS A 166 12.20 -4.41 -14.91
CA LYS A 166 11.26 -5.39 -14.32
C LYS A 166 11.95 -6.49 -13.55
N LEU A 167 11.25 -7.06 -12.59
CA LEU A 167 11.58 -8.35 -11.97
C LEU A 167 10.68 -9.46 -12.52
N ARG A 168 11.17 -10.70 -12.48
CA ARG A 168 10.44 -11.86 -13.02
C ARG A 168 9.32 -12.31 -12.10
N ASP A 169 9.57 -12.29 -10.80
CA ASP A 169 8.56 -12.64 -9.80
C ASP A 169 7.57 -11.48 -9.64
N THR A 170 6.27 -11.77 -9.68
CA THR A 170 5.22 -10.75 -9.61
C THR A 170 5.26 -10.00 -8.29
N TRP A 171 5.50 -10.68 -7.17
CA TRP A 171 5.54 -10.03 -5.86
C TRP A 171 6.79 -9.16 -5.71
N GLU A 172 7.96 -9.64 -6.13
CA GLU A 172 9.16 -8.81 -6.18
C GLU A 172 8.98 -7.60 -7.11
N ASN A 173 8.26 -7.77 -8.23
CA ASN A 173 8.02 -6.68 -9.18
C ASN A 173 7.10 -5.60 -8.60
N GLU A 174 6.12 -5.95 -7.78
CA GLU A 174 5.33 -4.94 -7.07
C GLU A 174 6.16 -4.21 -6.00
N VAL A 175 7.03 -4.92 -5.27
CA VAL A 175 8.00 -4.31 -4.34
C VAL A 175 8.94 -3.36 -5.07
N LEU A 176 9.38 -3.72 -6.29
CA LEU A 176 10.14 -2.84 -7.16
C LEU A 176 9.33 -1.60 -7.54
N THR A 177 8.05 -1.73 -7.86
CA THR A 177 7.18 -0.59 -8.17
C THR A 177 7.04 0.34 -6.96
N ASP A 178 6.76 -0.18 -5.77
CA ASP A 178 6.72 0.66 -4.55
C ASP A 178 8.06 1.34 -4.28
N THR A 179 9.17 0.62 -4.50
CA THR A 179 10.52 1.19 -4.37
C THR A 179 10.71 2.31 -5.40
N ALA A 180 10.21 2.15 -6.62
CA ALA A 180 10.24 3.17 -7.66
C ALA A 180 9.39 4.40 -7.29
N VAL A 181 8.26 4.23 -6.60
CA VAL A 181 7.46 5.35 -6.09
C VAL A 181 8.29 6.22 -5.14
N VAL A 182 9.05 5.60 -4.23
CA VAL A 182 9.98 6.33 -3.35
C VAL A 182 11.10 6.97 -4.16
N TYR A 183 11.74 6.19 -5.04
CA TYR A 183 12.87 6.62 -5.86
C TYR A 183 12.54 7.79 -6.77
N CYS A 184 11.35 7.81 -7.36
CA CYS A 184 10.86 8.86 -8.24
C CYS A 184 10.32 10.10 -7.48
N GLY A 185 10.51 10.18 -6.16
CA GLY A 185 10.22 11.38 -5.37
C GLY A 185 8.83 11.42 -4.74
N PHE A 186 8.03 10.35 -4.79
CA PHE A 186 6.70 10.31 -4.18
C PHE A 186 6.68 9.71 -2.77
N GLY A 187 7.85 9.45 -2.18
CA GLY A 187 7.98 8.74 -0.91
C GLY A 187 7.21 9.37 0.26
N GLU A 188 7.00 10.69 0.26
CA GLU A 188 6.21 11.35 1.31
C GLU A 188 4.71 11.01 1.24
N TYR A 189 4.13 11.02 0.04
CA TYR A 189 2.74 10.61 -0.16
C TYR A 189 2.53 9.14 0.19
N LEU A 190 3.51 8.29 -0.15
CA LEU A 190 3.51 6.88 0.23
C LEU A 190 3.56 6.71 1.76
N TYR A 191 4.49 7.41 2.42
CA TYR A 191 4.65 7.35 3.86
C TYR A 191 3.40 7.82 4.61
N GLN A 192 2.83 8.96 4.21
CA GLN A 192 1.63 9.54 4.84
C GLN A 192 0.37 8.73 4.52
N GLY A 193 0.18 8.32 3.27
CA GLY A 193 -0.96 7.50 2.85
C GLY A 193 -1.01 6.14 3.57
N TYR A 194 0.15 5.57 3.90
CA TYR A 194 0.23 4.28 4.61
C TYR A 194 0.22 4.45 6.14
N ALA A 195 0.50 5.66 6.64
CA ALA A 195 0.47 6.00 8.05
C ALA A 195 -0.88 5.84 8.72
N VAL A 196 -1.90 6.36 8.07
CA VAL A 196 -3.25 6.43 8.60
C VAL A 196 -3.85 5.02 8.80
N ARG A 197 -3.28 3.98 8.18
CA ARG A 197 -3.90 2.65 8.04
C ARG A 197 -3.36 1.57 8.96
N SER A 198 -2.38 1.91 9.80
CA SER A 198 -1.83 1.00 10.82
C SER A 198 -2.75 0.80 12.03
N GLY A 199 -3.80 1.63 12.19
CA GLY A 199 -4.69 1.63 13.36
C GLY A 199 -5.88 0.68 13.33
N GLU A 200 -6.54 0.50 12.17
CA GLU A 200 -7.87 -0.18 12.10
C GLU A 200 -8.10 -1.07 10.86
N PHE A 201 -7.34 -0.94 9.78
CA PHE A 201 -7.56 -1.69 8.53
C PHE A 201 -6.27 -2.30 7.96
N ALA A 202 -5.60 -3.12 8.76
CA ALA A 202 -4.37 -3.82 8.39
C ALA A 202 -4.51 -4.77 7.18
N PHE A 203 -5.73 -5.08 6.72
CA PHE A 203 -5.97 -5.79 5.46
C PHE A 203 -5.78 -4.91 4.21
N SER A 204 -5.91 -3.58 4.32
CA SER A 204 -5.73 -2.65 3.20
C SER A 204 -4.26 -2.34 2.89
N TYR A 205 -3.34 -2.65 3.81
CA TYR A 205 -1.89 -2.60 3.54
C TYR A 205 -1.56 -3.41 2.29
N HIS A 206 -2.21 -4.56 2.08
CA HIS A 206 -1.93 -5.44 0.95
C HIS A 206 -2.23 -4.87 -0.45
N LYS A 207 -2.84 -3.68 -0.54
CA LYS A 207 -3.58 -3.29 -1.75
C LYS A 207 -3.33 -1.87 -2.21
N VAL A 208 -2.72 -1.05 -1.35
CA VAL A 208 -2.22 0.28 -1.72
C VAL A 208 -0.74 0.17 -2.14
N GLY A 209 0.03 -0.71 -1.48
CA GLY A 209 1.37 -1.16 -1.89
C GLY A 209 2.02 -2.14 -0.90
N TYR A 210 3.11 -2.79 -1.29
CA TYR A 210 3.70 -3.97 -0.66
C TYR A 210 4.83 -3.67 0.32
N ILE A 211 5.29 -2.41 0.41
CA ILE A 211 6.33 -1.98 1.36
C ILE A 211 5.72 -1.25 2.56
N ARG A 212 6.38 -1.37 3.72
CA ARG A 212 5.97 -0.69 4.96
C ARG A 212 6.64 0.67 5.10
N LYS A 213 6.21 1.45 6.09
CA LYS A 213 6.86 2.72 6.44
C LYS A 213 8.35 2.57 6.74
N GLU A 214 8.70 1.51 7.46
CA GLU A 214 10.09 1.26 7.83
C GLU A 214 10.93 1.01 6.57
N ASP A 215 10.34 0.36 5.57
CA ASP A 215 10.98 0.08 4.29
C ASP A 215 11.19 1.37 3.47
N VAL A 216 10.26 2.33 3.50
CA VAL A 216 10.46 3.67 2.89
C VAL A 216 11.67 4.37 3.48
N ALA A 217 11.85 4.30 4.80
CA ALA A 217 13.01 4.89 5.47
C ALA A 217 14.33 4.13 5.17
N VAL A 218 14.26 2.83 4.87
CA VAL A 218 15.42 2.06 4.38
C VAL A 218 15.77 2.49 2.96
N ILE A 219 14.78 2.57 2.06
CA ILE A 219 15.00 2.97 0.66
C ILE A 219 15.60 4.38 0.58
N ARG A 220 15.06 5.35 1.33
CA ARG A 220 15.61 6.72 1.37
C ARG A 220 17.08 6.74 1.77
N ARG A 221 17.48 5.94 2.77
CA ARG A 221 18.88 5.83 3.19
C ARG A 221 19.76 5.19 2.11
N LEU A 222 19.27 4.13 1.47
CA LEU A 222 20.00 3.48 0.37
C LEU A 222 20.22 4.40 -0.84
N MET A 223 19.34 5.38 -1.07
CA MET A 223 19.50 6.37 -2.14
C MET A 223 20.49 7.50 -1.80
N GLU A 224 20.85 7.66 -0.52
CA GLU A 224 21.79 8.69 -0.04
C GLU A 224 23.25 8.16 0.04
N GLU A 225 23.44 6.84 -0.07
CA GLU A 225 24.73 6.13 -0.05
C GLU A 225 25.38 6.04 -1.44
#